data_AF-A0AAQ3KFX8-F1
#
_entry.id   AF-A0AAQ3KFX8-F1
#
_cell.length_a   1.000
_cell.length_b   1.000
_cell.length_c   1.000
_cell.angle_alpha   90.00
_cell.angle_beta   90.00
_cell.angle_gamma   90.00
#
_symmetry.space_group_name_H-M   'P 1'
#
loop_
_entity.id
_entity.type
_entity.pdbx_description
1 polymer ?
#
loop_
_entity_poly.entity_id
_entity_poly.type
_entity_poly.pdbx_seq_one_letter_code
_entity_poly.pdbx_strand_id
1 'polypeptide(L)'
;MTITMEIPKCKTFKVQAILDTGATVCCVDQDSIPPEALEQSAYPILINGVNSQQLANKKIKGGYMIIEENKFPIPFTYAFPMSKKDGIQMLVPSKWIHAVKYGSNYMLTLTYLPNTQST
;
A
#
# COMPACT_ATOMS: atom_id res chain seq x y z
N MET A 1 1.88 -3.06 14.01
CA MET A 1 3.33 -2.78 13.92
C MET A 1 3.54 -1.36 13.45
N THR A 2 4.67 -0.73 13.77
CA THR A 2 5.00 0.61 13.29
C THR A 2 6.01 0.51 12.17
N ILE A 3 5.73 1.19 11.05
CA ILE A 3 6.60 1.23 9.88
C ILE A 3 7.08 2.66 9.69
N THR A 4 8.39 2.86 9.56
CA THR A 4 8.97 4.16 9.26
C THR A 4 9.14 4.31 7.75
N MET A 5 8.64 5.40 7.17
CA MET A 5 8.63 5.66 5.73
C MET A 5 9.65 6.74 5.39
N GLU A 6 10.58 6.42 4.49
CA GLU A 6 11.59 7.33 3.95
C GLU A 6 11.36 7.52 2.45
N ILE A 7 10.78 8.66 2.09
CA ILE A 7 10.48 9.02 0.71
C ILE A 7 11.34 10.23 0.33
N PRO A 8 12.03 10.21 -0.84
CA PRO A 8 12.82 11.35 -1.28
C PRO A 8 12.02 12.64 -1.29
N LYS A 9 12.62 13.73 -0.78
CA LYS A 9 12.01 15.06 -0.69
C LYS A 9 10.76 15.15 0.22
N CYS A 10 10.52 14.14 1.04
CA CYS A 10 9.49 14.14 2.08
C CYS A 10 10.15 14.00 3.45
N LYS A 11 9.53 14.57 4.50
CA LYS A 11 9.97 14.27 5.87
C LYS A 11 9.65 12.81 6.19
N THR A 12 10.56 12.15 6.90
CA THR A 12 10.32 10.79 7.42
C THR A 12 9.08 10.79 8.31
N PHE A 13 8.19 9.82 8.11
CA PHE A 13 6.97 9.66 8.90
C PHE A 13 6.77 8.21 9.31
N LYS A 14 5.87 7.97 10.27
CA LYS A 14 5.55 6.63 10.76
C LYS A 14 4.09 6.33 10.50
N VAL A 15 3.81 5.07 10.15
CA VAL A 15 2.45 4.56 9.98
C VAL A 15 2.22 3.31 10.82
N GLN A 16 1.00 3.18 11.34
CA GLN A 16 0.54 1.99 12.04
C GLN A 16 0.03 0.97 11.02
N ALA A 17 0.73 -0.14 10.89
CA ALA A 17 0.44 -1.18 9.91
C ALA A 17 0.02 -2.50 10.57
N ILE A 18 -0.72 -3.31 9.82
CA ILE A 18 -0.94 -4.74 10.12
C ILE A 18 -0.49 -5.61 8.96
N LEU A 19 -0.15 -6.86 9.28
CA LEU A 19 -0.01 -7.90 8.25
C LEU A 19 -1.37 -8.46 7.96
N ASP A 20 -1.80 -8.32 6.71
CA ASP A 20 -3.12 -8.75 6.28
C ASP A 20 -2.97 -9.90 5.30
N THR A 21 -3.43 -11.08 5.70
CA THR A 21 -3.46 -12.28 4.85
C THR A 21 -4.55 -12.22 3.80
N GLY A 22 -5.58 -11.41 4.00
CA GLY A 22 -6.68 -11.17 3.06
C GLY A 22 -6.37 -10.09 2.01
N ALA A 23 -5.34 -9.28 2.24
CA ALA A 23 -4.93 -8.24 1.29
C ALA A 23 -4.10 -8.82 0.14
N THR A 24 -4.52 -8.51 -1.10
CA THR A 24 -3.77 -8.83 -2.32
C THR A 24 -2.75 -7.74 -2.67
N VAL A 25 -3.04 -6.50 -2.31
CA VAL A 25 -2.21 -5.30 -2.59
C VAL A 25 -1.88 -4.56 -1.31
N CYS A 26 -0.78 -3.82 -1.34
CA CYS A 26 -0.43 -2.93 -0.23
C CYS A 26 -1.29 -1.67 -0.28
N CYS A 27 -1.84 -1.27 0.87
CA CYS A 27 -2.76 -0.14 0.99
C CYS A 27 -2.33 0.77 2.14
N VAL A 28 -2.52 2.08 1.98
CA VAL A 28 -2.32 3.08 3.03
C VAL A 28 -3.49 4.06 3.09
N ASP A 29 -3.79 4.55 4.28
CA ASP A 29 -4.70 5.65 4.49
C ASP A 29 -4.05 6.95 3.99
N GLN A 30 -4.61 7.53 2.93
CA GLN A 30 -4.07 8.76 2.34
C GLN A 30 -4.09 9.94 3.33
N ASP A 31 -5.04 9.94 4.28
CA ASP A 31 -5.24 11.05 5.23
C ASP A 31 -4.33 10.94 6.45
N SER A 32 -3.58 9.84 6.57
CA SER A 32 -2.62 9.59 7.65
C SER A 32 -1.17 9.84 7.25
N ILE A 33 -0.91 10.25 6.00
CA ILE A 33 0.44 10.45 5.47
C ILE A 33 0.59 11.85 4.85
N PRO A 34 1.82 12.38 4.73
CA PRO A 34 2.05 13.69 4.14
C PRO A 34 1.60 13.72 2.67
N PRO A 35 0.90 14.78 2.20
CA PRO A 35 0.48 14.89 0.80
C PRO A 35 1.64 14.82 -0.19
N GLU A 36 2.82 15.30 0.18
CA GLU A 36 4.03 15.23 -0.63
C GLU A 36 4.52 13.79 -0.88
N ALA A 37 4.13 12.83 -0.04
CA ALA A 37 4.43 11.41 -0.20
C ALA A 37 3.53 10.72 -1.24
N LEU A 38 2.46 11.38 -1.70
CA LEU A 38 1.49 10.84 -2.63
C LEU A 38 1.80 11.23 -4.08
N GLU A 39 1.46 10.33 -5.00
CA GLU A 39 1.43 10.61 -6.43
C GLU A 39 0.25 9.92 -7.11
N GLN A 40 -0.11 10.38 -8.30
CA GLN A 40 -1.15 9.76 -9.10
C GLN A 40 -0.70 8.36 -9.53
N SER A 41 -1.60 7.38 -9.38
CA SER A 41 -1.35 6.03 -9.88
C SER A 41 -1.60 5.99 -11.39
N ALA A 42 -0.66 5.40 -12.13
CA ALA A 42 -0.88 5.04 -13.54
C ALA A 42 -1.85 3.85 -13.71
N TYR A 43 -2.14 3.14 -12.62
CA TYR A 43 -2.97 1.93 -12.60
C TYR A 43 -4.07 2.07 -11.54
N PRO A 44 -5.12 2.88 -11.78
CA PRO A 44 -6.23 3.00 -10.85
C PRO A 44 -6.99 1.66 -10.75
N ILE A 45 -7.39 1.28 -9.53
CA ILE A 45 -8.15 0.04 -9.28
C ILE A 45 -9.35 0.29 -8.37
N LEU A 46 -10.34 -0.59 -8.44
CA LEU A 46 -11.40 -0.69 -7.44
C LEU A 46 -10.98 -1.72 -6.37
N ILE A 47 -10.93 -1.28 -5.13
CA ILE A 47 -10.62 -2.12 -3.97
C ILE A 47 -11.94 -2.52 -3.31
N ASN A 48 -12.17 -3.83 -3.25
CA ASN A 48 -13.34 -4.42 -2.61
C ASN A 48 -12.95 -4.92 -1.22
N GLY A 49 -13.40 -4.22 -0.19
CA GLY A 49 -13.39 -4.72 1.19
C GLY A 49 -14.67 -5.50 1.48
N VAL A 50 -14.75 -6.09 2.69
CA VAL A 50 -15.88 -6.93 3.12
C VAL A 50 -17.24 -6.25 2.92
N ASN A 51 -17.32 -4.94 3.15
CA ASN A 51 -18.58 -4.17 3.08
C ASN A 51 -18.45 -2.85 2.29
N SER A 52 -17.41 -2.69 1.47
CA SER A 52 -17.15 -1.42 0.82
C SER A 52 -16.38 -1.58 -0.48
N GLN A 53 -16.68 -0.73 -1.46
CA GLN A 53 -15.87 -0.58 -2.66
C GLN A 53 -15.27 0.82 -2.69
N GLN A 54 -13.97 0.92 -2.96
CA GLN A 54 -13.25 2.19 -3.02
C GLN A 54 -12.41 2.30 -4.27
N LEU A 55 -12.43 3.46 -4.92
CA LEU A 55 -11.53 3.77 -6.03
C LEU A 55 -10.18 4.23 -5.48
N ALA A 56 -9.14 3.46 -5.77
CA ALA A 56 -7.76 3.84 -5.46
C ALA A 56 -7.05 4.32 -6.72
N ASN A 57 -6.92 5.65 -6.85
CA ASN A 57 -6.27 6.31 -7.98
C ASN A 57 -4.94 7.01 -7.60
N LYS A 58 -4.53 6.93 -6.33
CA LYS A 58 -3.25 7.43 -5.83
C LYS A 58 -2.40 6.30 -5.30
N LYS A 59 -1.10 6.56 -5.21
CA LYS A 59 -0.13 5.66 -4.59
C LYS A 59 0.91 6.44 -3.80
N ILE A 60 1.62 5.75 -2.92
CA ILE A 60 2.84 6.29 -2.30
C ILE A 60 3.95 6.39 -3.37
N LYS A 61 4.72 7.47 -3.34
CA LYS A 61 5.97 7.61 -4.09
C LYS A 61 7.00 6.54 -3.71
N GLY A 62 7.93 6.28 -4.63
CA GLY A 62 9.04 5.37 -4.36
C GLY A 62 9.90 5.84 -3.17
N GLY A 63 10.50 4.88 -2.47
CA GLY A 63 11.31 5.13 -1.28
C GLY A 63 11.59 3.84 -0.53
N TYR A 64 11.87 3.97 0.76
CA TYR A 64 12.12 2.83 1.65
C TYR A 64 11.17 2.82 2.84
N MET A 65 10.80 1.63 3.26
CA MET A 65 10.11 1.38 4.52
C MET A 65 11.05 0.63 5.47
N ILE A 66 11.06 1.03 6.72
CA ILE A 66 11.85 0.41 7.78
C ILE A 66 10.89 -0.27 8.73
N ILE A 67 11.03 -1.59 8.85
CA ILE A 67 10.28 -2.45 9.75
C ILE A 67 11.29 -3.02 10.75
N GLU A 68 11.13 -2.66 12.03
CA GLU A 68 12.12 -2.96 13.06
C GLU A 68 13.50 -2.39 12.66
N GLU A 69 14.49 -3.23 12.39
CA GLU A 69 15.84 -2.84 11.96
C GLU A 69 16.09 -3.07 10.46
N ASN A 70 15.09 -3.58 9.74
CA ASN A 70 15.25 -3.96 8.33
C ASN A 70 14.67 -2.90 7.40
N LYS A 71 15.44 -2.58 6.36
CA LYS A 71 15.07 -1.58 5.34
C LYS A 71 14.69 -2.27 4.03
N PHE A 72 13.52 -1.96 3.53
CA PHE A 72 12.96 -2.54 2.31
C PHE A 72 12.52 -1.44 1.34
N PRO A 73 12.59 -1.64 0.02
CA PRO A 73 11.94 -0.74 -0.92
C PRO A 73 10.43 -0.75 -0.67
N ILE A 74 9.79 0.42 -0.74
CA ILE A 74 8.34 0.53 -0.61
C ILE A 74 7.70 -0.24 -1.78
N PRO A 75 6.84 -1.24 -1.54
CA PRO A 75 6.10 -1.90 -2.60
C PRO A 75 5.12 -0.94 -3.25
N PHE A 76 4.60 -1.31 -4.42
CA PHE A 76 3.49 -0.55 -5.01
C PHE A 76 2.32 -0.50 -4.02
N THR A 77 2.10 0.68 -3.43
CA THR A 77 1.19 0.88 -2.30
C THR A 77 0.12 1.89 -2.70
N TYR A 78 -1.12 1.41 -2.82
CA TYR A 78 -2.27 2.26 -3.11
C TYR A 78 -2.61 3.14 -1.92
N ALA A 79 -3.01 4.38 -2.18
CA ALA A 79 -3.43 5.34 -1.18
C ALA A 79 -4.86 5.78 -1.46
N PHE A 80 -5.73 5.65 -0.46
CA PHE A 80 -7.14 6.01 -0.53
C PHE A 80 -7.68 6.21 0.90
N PRO A 81 -8.86 6.82 1.10
CA PRO A 81 -9.45 7.00 2.43
C PRO A 81 -9.77 5.66 3.09
N MET A 82 -8.97 5.23 4.05
CA MET A 82 -9.24 3.99 4.77
C MET A 82 -10.11 4.27 6.00
N SER A 83 -10.92 3.28 6.41
CA SER A 83 -11.65 3.40 7.66
C SER A 83 -10.66 3.36 8.84
N LYS A 84 -10.54 4.46 9.56
CA LYS A 84 -9.66 4.61 10.73
C LYS A 84 -10.12 3.85 11.97
N LYS A 85 -11.14 2.98 11.87
CA LYS A 85 -11.87 2.40 13.01
C LYS A 85 -10.96 1.72 14.05
N ASP A 86 -9.80 1.22 13.63
CA ASP A 86 -8.87 0.48 14.50
C ASP A 86 -7.50 1.16 14.64
N GLY A 87 -7.36 2.42 14.21
CA GLY A 87 -6.07 3.13 14.19
C GLY A 87 -5.05 2.54 13.20
N ILE A 88 -5.49 1.60 12.37
CA ILE A 88 -4.71 0.98 11.30
C ILE A 88 -4.67 1.94 10.12
N GLN A 89 -3.46 2.27 9.68
CA GLN A 89 -3.18 3.21 8.61
C GLN A 89 -2.60 2.52 7.39
N MET A 90 -2.13 1.26 7.50
CA MET A 90 -1.53 0.53 6.40
C MET A 90 -1.83 -0.97 6.48
N LEU A 91 -2.17 -1.57 5.34
CA LEU A 91 -2.30 -3.01 5.17
C LEU A 91 -1.11 -3.50 4.36
N VAL A 92 -0.32 -4.41 4.94
CA VAL A 92 0.79 -5.05 4.25
C VAL A 92 0.43 -6.51 3.98
N PRO A 93 0.30 -6.93 2.71
CA PRO A 93 0.07 -8.32 2.38
C PRO A 93 1.13 -9.22 3.01
N SER A 94 0.71 -10.23 3.78
CA SER A 94 1.65 -11.16 4.41
C SER A 94 2.54 -11.86 3.38
N LYS A 95 2.01 -12.14 2.19
CA LYS A 95 2.75 -12.72 1.05
C LYS A 95 3.94 -11.86 0.62
N TRP A 96 3.81 -10.54 0.66
CA TRP A 96 4.89 -9.62 0.30
C TRP A 96 6.05 -9.69 1.31
N ILE A 97 5.75 -9.70 2.62
CA ILE A 97 6.80 -9.83 3.64
C ILE A 97 7.55 -11.15 3.52
N HIS A 98 6.86 -12.25 3.24
CA HIS A 98 7.51 -13.54 3.04
C HIS A 98 8.43 -13.49 1.79
N ALA A 99 7.96 -12.92 0.68
CA ALA A 99 8.76 -12.76 -0.53
C ALA A 99 10.06 -11.97 -0.27
N VAL A 100 9.97 -10.85 0.43
CA VAL A 100 11.11 -9.97 0.70
C VAL A 100 12.06 -10.53 1.77
N LYS A 101 11.54 -11.19 2.82
CA LYS A 101 12.36 -11.77 3.89
C LYS A 101 13.11 -13.04 3.45
N TYR A 102 12.55 -13.82 2.52
CA TYR A 102 13.11 -15.10 2.08
C TYR A 102 13.64 -15.08 0.64
N GLY A 103 13.78 -13.90 0.03
CA GLY A 103 14.36 -13.75 -1.32
C GLY A 103 13.57 -14.43 -2.44
N SER A 104 12.29 -14.70 -2.23
CA SER A 104 11.43 -15.38 -3.21
C SER A 104 10.63 -14.36 -4.00
N ASN A 105 10.99 -14.14 -5.27
CA ASN A 105 10.29 -13.21 -6.19
C ASN A 105 8.88 -13.71 -6.57
N TYR A 106 7.95 -13.78 -5.61
CA TYR A 106 6.53 -13.97 -5.91
C TYR A 106 5.82 -12.61 -5.87
N MET A 107 6.10 -11.80 -6.88
CA MET A 107 5.26 -10.66 -7.22
C MET A 107 3.99 -11.23 -7.87
N LEU A 108 2.90 -11.36 -7.10
CA LEU A 108 1.63 -11.80 -7.67
C LEU A 108 1.21 -10.79 -8.73
N THR A 109 1.16 -11.26 -9.97
CA THR A 109 0.63 -10.54 -11.13
C THR A 109 -0.78 -10.05 -10.78
N LEU A 110 -0.97 -8.73 -10.74
CA LEU A 110 -2.32 -8.16 -10.75
C LEU A 110 -2.93 -8.50 -12.11
N THR A 111 -3.95 -9.36 -12.13
CA THR A 111 -4.72 -9.58 -13.35
C THR A 111 -5.46 -8.27 -13.65
N TYR A 112 -5.00 -7.57 -14.67
CA TYR A 112 -5.70 -6.43 -15.25
C TYR A 112 -7.09 -6.88 -15.71
N LEU A 113 -8.14 -6.29 -15.17
CA LEU A 113 -9.48 -6.38 -15.77
C LEU A 113 -9.54 -5.28 -16.84
N PRO A 114 -9.51 -5.63 -18.15
CA PRO A 114 -9.70 -4.63 -19.18
C PRO A 114 -11.07 -3.99 -19.03
N ASN A 115 -11.11 -2.66 -19.16
CA ASN A 115 -12.35 -1.89 -19.27
C ASN A 115 -13.30 -2.57 -20.27
N THR A 116 -14.44 -3.07 -19.79
CA THR A 116 -15.61 -3.20 -20.64
C THR A 116 -16.08 -1.79 -20.93
N GLN A 117 -15.64 -1.24 -22.08
CA GLN A 117 -16.33 -0.11 -22.68
C GLN A 117 -17.75 -0.58 -23.00
N SER A 118 -18.74 -0.03 -22.30
CA SER A 118 -20.13 -0.12 -22.71
C SER A 118 -20.36 0.90 -23.81
N THR A 119 -20.42 0.41 -25.05
CA THR A 119 -21.18 1.02 -26.16
C THR A 119 -22.66 1.06 -25.87
#